data_AF-L8GIX2-F1
#
_entry.id   AF-L8GIX2-F1
#
_cell.length_a   1.000
_cell.length_b   1.000
_cell.length_c   1.000
_cell.angle_alpha   90.00
_cell.angle_beta   90.00
_cell.angle_gamma   90.00
#
_symmetry.space_group_name_H-M   'P 1'
#
loop_
_entity.id
_entity.type
_entity.pdbx_description
1 polymer ?
#
loop_
_entity_poly.entity_id
_entity_poly.type
_entity_poly.pdbx_seq_one_letter_code
_entity_poly.pdbx_strand_id
1 'polypeptide(L)'
;MSTTATASIPVPVEQSPATLDKIKGNIANEIARREIQQRPSLMNAAVSFSIGAAASAISATAVYPIDLVKTRLQNQRTLVGQRGMSMWGCLTSVVRHEGPFGLYKGLIPQLVGQVPEKAIRLFIVDRIRSLSATDGVLITNPAEIVKVRMQVQGQEYAKKKADAAATTAKPKGAMSILRELGIKGMYKGASACFLRDVPFSGIYFGSYAWLKEQLRTGNEPLHSIELFFCASLAGVAAASLTTPADVLKTRMQVEAKKGEGYANLRDCYRRVTTTEGYKALWKGVVPRVLRSSPQYGVMLFSYELLQRLFNNDVQSSISMDVLEDKKWVKMLLLEDKMGILLENSWEPPTSFTRFKGGFKHISVGGSTSVWAISRGDEIYRWKENQWEKTTGAKLKQLSAAEDGAVWGVNNNGEVYRWDGDKQTWQSIPSPFSVLHVAVGSDREVWAVIDDEKEPTSALKQSNIATWDGKAWIRIPGSEQMKLVSCGADGTLWAINSERFTFRLDRESLKWEQMPGSFKQVSVGSKKHVWGVDSKDCIYKWKKGTWQRVTMADVPQHISVASDGSIVAMDKDTNGVVNMKKLVLPVEDKEGEVH
;
A
#
# COMPACT_ATOMS: atom_id res chain seq x y z
N MET A 1 -15.33 76.95 21.70
CA MET A 1 -14.41 76.04 22.41
C MET A 1 -14.52 74.67 21.76
N SER A 2 -13.50 74.29 20.98
CA SER A 2 -12.59 73.15 21.30
C SER A 2 -13.06 71.86 20.61
N THR A 3 -12.82 71.72 19.29
CA THR A 3 -11.67 71.05 18.60
C THR A 3 -11.94 69.58 18.27
N THR A 4 -12.18 69.37 16.98
CA THR A 4 -12.01 68.14 16.20
C THR A 4 -10.62 67.52 16.36
N ALA A 5 -10.56 66.22 16.65
CA ALA A 5 -9.38 65.39 16.48
C ALA A 5 -9.74 64.12 15.70
N THR A 6 -9.34 64.12 14.42
CA THR A 6 -9.29 62.94 13.54
C THR A 6 -8.24 61.96 14.06
N ALA A 7 -8.67 60.78 14.50
CA ALA A 7 -7.78 59.65 14.75
C ALA A 7 -7.72 58.77 13.48
N SER A 8 -6.59 58.79 12.81
CA SER A 8 -6.25 57.96 11.66
C SER A 8 -6.21 56.47 12.05
N ILE A 9 -6.93 55.65 11.29
CA ILE A 9 -6.95 54.19 11.39
C ILE A 9 -5.57 53.65 10.92
N PRO A 10 -4.93 52.72 11.65
CA PRO A 10 -3.75 52.03 11.15
C PRO A 10 -4.16 51.08 10.02
N VAL A 11 -3.55 51.24 8.84
CA VAL A 11 -3.66 50.30 7.72
C VAL A 11 -3.28 48.89 8.20
N PRO A 12 -4.10 47.84 7.98
CA PRO A 12 -3.75 46.49 8.39
C PRO A 12 -2.58 45.98 7.55
N VAL A 13 -1.55 45.52 8.24
CA VAL A 13 -0.34 44.88 7.71
C VAL A 13 -0.74 43.71 6.81
N GLU A 14 -0.39 43.77 5.53
CA GLU A 14 -0.36 42.61 4.63
C GLU A 14 0.42 41.49 5.33
N GLN A 15 -0.29 40.43 5.74
CA GLN A 15 0.37 39.27 6.34
C GLN A 15 1.26 38.62 5.27
N SER A 16 2.57 38.68 5.50
CA SER A 16 3.57 38.35 4.50
C SER A 16 3.52 36.86 4.10
N PRO A 17 4.00 36.51 2.90
CA PRO A 17 4.09 35.14 2.39
C PRO A 17 4.73 34.12 3.36
N ALA A 18 5.51 34.60 4.32
CA ALA A 18 6.18 33.78 5.34
C ALA A 18 5.22 33.00 6.25
N THR A 19 3.99 33.48 6.45
CA THR A 19 2.99 32.80 7.32
C THR A 19 2.38 31.58 6.62
N LEU A 20 2.12 31.70 5.31
CA LEU A 20 1.61 30.61 4.47
C LEU A 20 2.66 29.50 4.26
N ASP A 21 3.93 29.88 4.11
CA ASP A 21 5.03 28.93 3.98
C ASP A 21 5.34 28.21 5.30
N LYS A 22 5.13 28.86 6.45
CA LYS A 22 5.18 28.20 7.76
C LYS A 22 4.11 27.14 7.92
N ILE A 23 2.89 27.42 7.46
CA ILE A 23 1.75 26.47 7.51
C ILE A 23 2.03 25.29 6.58
N LYS A 24 2.49 25.54 5.34
CA LYS A 24 2.89 24.48 4.41
C LYS A 24 4.06 23.64 4.94
N GLY A 25 5.04 24.25 5.59
CA GLY A 25 6.18 23.57 6.19
C GLY A 25 5.80 22.68 7.37
N ASN A 26 4.88 23.13 8.22
CA ASN A 26 4.36 22.32 9.33
C ASN A 26 3.53 21.14 8.83
N ILE A 27 2.70 21.34 7.79
CA ILE A 27 1.91 20.28 7.17
C ILE A 27 2.81 19.26 6.45
N ALA A 28 3.84 19.72 5.74
CA ALA A 28 4.81 18.84 5.08
C ALA A 28 5.62 18.00 6.10
N ASN A 29 5.99 18.58 7.24
CA ASN A 29 6.65 17.87 8.33
C ASN A 29 5.73 16.83 8.99
N GLU A 30 4.43 17.12 9.11
CA GLU A 30 3.45 16.19 9.66
C GLU A 30 3.15 15.02 8.70
N ILE A 31 3.10 15.28 7.39
CA ILE A 31 3.00 14.26 6.33
C ILE A 31 4.24 13.37 6.33
N ALA A 32 5.44 13.96 6.37
CA ALA A 32 6.69 13.21 6.46
C ALA A 32 6.76 12.35 7.72
N ARG A 33 6.24 12.83 8.86
CA ARG A 33 6.16 12.06 10.11
C ARG A 33 5.15 10.90 10.03
N ARG A 34 3.99 11.10 9.39
CA ARG A 34 2.98 10.05 9.19
C ARG A 34 3.44 8.97 8.21
N GLU A 35 4.19 9.32 7.16
CA GLU A 35 4.87 8.36 6.28
C GLU A 35 5.98 7.58 6.99
N ILE A 36 6.63 8.18 8.01
CA ILE A 36 7.60 7.49 8.87
C ILE A 36 6.90 6.51 9.83
N GLN A 37 5.66 6.81 10.26
CA GLN A 37 4.90 6.03 11.25
C GLN A 37 4.07 4.89 10.63
N GLN A 38 3.69 4.98 9.35
CA GLN A 38 3.09 3.88 8.57
C GLN A 38 4.11 2.90 7.96
N ARG A 39 5.40 3.03 8.27
CA ARG A 39 6.38 2.05 7.79
C ARG A 39 6.07 0.67 8.40
N PRO A 40 6.07 -0.42 7.61
CA PRO A 40 6.30 -1.73 8.22
C PRO A 40 7.56 -1.57 9.08
N SER A 41 7.51 -2.02 10.33
CA SER A 41 8.68 -1.96 11.22
C SER A 41 9.91 -2.42 10.43
N LEU A 42 11.07 -1.78 10.61
CA LEU A 42 12.30 -2.16 9.88
C LEU A 42 12.54 -3.68 9.91
N MET A 43 12.07 -4.34 10.97
CA MET A 43 12.02 -5.78 11.14
C MET A 43 11.10 -6.50 10.13
N ASN A 44 9.86 -6.06 9.90
CA ASN A 44 8.96 -6.64 8.91
C ASN A 44 9.45 -6.44 7.46
N ALA A 45 10.05 -5.27 7.19
CA ALA A 45 10.69 -5.01 5.90
C ALA A 45 11.94 -5.90 5.72
N ALA A 46 12.78 -6.04 6.75
CA ALA A 46 13.95 -6.90 6.75
C ALA A 46 13.60 -8.39 6.61
N VAL A 47 12.50 -8.84 7.23
CA VAL A 47 12.00 -10.22 7.11
C VAL A 47 11.46 -10.47 5.70
N SER A 48 10.60 -9.60 5.18
CA SER A 48 10.09 -9.73 3.80
C SER A 48 11.22 -9.69 2.77
N PHE A 49 12.23 -8.85 3.03
CA PHE A 49 13.45 -8.80 2.24
C PHE A 49 14.25 -10.11 2.32
N SER A 50 14.47 -10.65 3.53
CA SER A 50 15.21 -11.89 3.73
C SER A 50 14.52 -13.08 3.08
N ILE A 51 13.19 -13.16 3.18
CA ILE A 51 12.37 -14.17 2.51
C ILE A 51 12.47 -14.01 0.99
N GLY A 52 12.37 -12.78 0.46
CA GLY A 52 12.53 -12.50 -0.96
C GLY A 52 13.93 -12.85 -1.49
N ALA A 53 14.98 -12.53 -0.74
CA ALA A 53 16.35 -12.86 -1.07
C ALA A 53 16.60 -14.37 -1.05
N ALA A 54 16.09 -15.08 -0.02
CA ALA A 54 16.18 -16.53 0.08
C ALA A 54 15.41 -17.23 -1.04
N ALA A 55 14.17 -16.80 -1.34
CA ALA A 55 13.40 -17.32 -2.46
C ALA A 55 14.10 -17.11 -3.81
N SER A 56 14.69 -15.92 -4.02
CA SER A 56 15.49 -15.64 -5.21
C SER A 56 16.72 -16.55 -5.30
N ALA A 57 17.43 -16.76 -4.18
CA ALA A 57 18.59 -17.64 -4.14
C ALA A 57 18.24 -19.10 -4.44
N ILE A 58 17.14 -19.61 -3.88
CA ILE A 58 16.63 -20.97 -4.15
C ILE A 58 16.27 -21.11 -5.63
N SER A 59 15.51 -20.16 -6.18
CA SER A 59 15.12 -20.20 -7.60
C SER A 59 16.32 -20.13 -8.54
N ALA A 60 17.31 -19.27 -8.25
CA ALA A 60 18.51 -19.12 -9.04
C ALA A 60 19.37 -20.38 -9.02
N THR A 61 19.46 -21.03 -7.86
CA THR A 61 20.19 -22.30 -7.68
C THR A 61 19.50 -23.43 -8.45
N ALA A 62 18.17 -23.55 -8.35
CA ALA A 62 17.40 -24.60 -9.01
C ALA A 62 17.58 -24.60 -10.53
N VAL A 63 17.62 -23.41 -11.17
CA VAL A 63 17.76 -23.29 -12.63
C VAL A 63 19.20 -23.09 -13.10
N TYR A 64 20.17 -23.06 -12.17
CA TYR A 64 21.56 -22.71 -12.48
C TYR A 64 22.23 -23.64 -13.50
N PRO A 65 22.03 -24.98 -13.48
CA PRO A 65 22.59 -25.86 -14.50
C PRO A 65 22.19 -25.47 -15.93
N ILE A 66 20.93 -25.04 -16.11
CA ILE A 66 20.41 -24.59 -17.41
C ILE A 66 21.01 -23.22 -17.78
N ASP A 67 21.18 -22.33 -16.80
CA ASP A 67 21.84 -21.04 -17.00
C ASP A 67 23.28 -21.19 -17.49
N LEU A 68 24.06 -22.12 -16.90
CA LEU A 68 25.42 -22.40 -17.34
C LEU A 68 25.45 -22.89 -18.80
N VAL A 69 24.59 -23.85 -19.15
CA VAL A 69 24.49 -24.40 -20.51
C VAL A 69 24.10 -23.30 -21.50
N LYS A 70 23.15 -22.44 -21.14
CA LYS A 70 22.74 -21.27 -21.93
C LYS A 70 23.93 -20.35 -22.22
N THR A 71 24.67 -19.91 -21.21
CA THR A 71 25.82 -18.99 -21.39
C THR A 71 26.91 -19.61 -22.27
N ARG A 72 27.17 -20.90 -22.10
CA ARG A 72 28.17 -21.64 -22.90
C ARG A 72 27.79 -21.78 -24.37
N LEU A 73 26.53 -22.10 -24.65
CA LEU A 73 26.01 -22.17 -26.02
C LEU A 73 25.98 -20.79 -26.68
N GLN A 74 25.61 -19.75 -25.93
CA GLN A 74 25.63 -18.37 -26.41
C GLN A 74 27.04 -17.88 -26.72
N ASN A 75 28.05 -18.35 -25.98
CA ASN A 75 29.46 -18.06 -26.26
C ASN A 75 30.10 -18.96 -27.32
N GLN A 76 29.42 -19.99 -27.83
CA GLN A 76 30.00 -20.83 -28.88
C GLN A 76 30.02 -20.10 -30.23
N ARG A 77 31.20 -19.67 -30.69
CA ARG A 77 31.38 -19.16 -32.05
C ARG A 77 31.32 -20.33 -33.02
N THR A 78 30.31 -20.37 -33.88
CA THR A 78 30.17 -21.41 -34.91
C THR A 78 30.17 -20.72 -36.26
N LEU A 79 31.19 -20.99 -37.06
CA LEU A 79 31.28 -20.46 -38.42
C LEU A 79 30.18 -21.06 -39.30
N VAL A 80 29.80 -20.32 -40.34
CA VAL A 80 28.82 -20.79 -41.34
C VAL A 80 29.27 -22.13 -41.91
N GLY A 81 28.44 -23.17 -41.77
CA GLY A 81 28.71 -24.54 -42.25
C GLY A 81 29.19 -25.54 -41.18
N GLN A 82 29.59 -25.10 -39.99
CA GLN A 82 29.93 -26.01 -38.88
C GLN A 82 28.71 -26.30 -37.99
N ARG A 83 28.59 -27.54 -37.48
CA ARG A 83 27.57 -27.88 -36.49
C ARG A 83 28.00 -27.41 -35.10
N GLY A 84 27.15 -26.58 -34.49
CA GLY A 84 27.30 -26.17 -33.09
C GLY A 84 27.03 -27.33 -32.13
N MET A 85 27.43 -27.18 -30.88
CA MET A 85 27.15 -28.18 -29.84
C MET A 85 25.67 -28.09 -29.45
N SER A 86 25.02 -29.23 -29.25
CA SER A 86 23.64 -29.27 -28.77
C SER A 86 23.56 -28.95 -27.27
N MET A 87 22.37 -28.63 -26.76
CA MET A 87 22.14 -28.42 -25.33
C MET A 87 22.53 -29.64 -24.49
N TRP A 88 22.07 -30.82 -24.89
CA TRP A 88 22.43 -32.08 -24.24
C TRP A 88 23.93 -32.35 -24.35
N GLY A 89 24.54 -32.13 -25.52
CA GLY A 89 25.98 -32.28 -25.70
C GLY A 89 26.78 -31.36 -24.78
N CYS A 90 26.34 -30.11 -24.61
CA CYS A 90 26.96 -29.16 -23.68
C CYS A 90 26.84 -29.62 -22.22
N LEU A 91 25.65 -30.08 -21.81
CA LEU A 91 25.40 -30.54 -20.45
C LEU A 91 26.27 -31.77 -20.12
N THR A 92 26.25 -32.78 -20.98
CA THR A 92 27.06 -33.99 -20.83
C THR A 92 28.56 -33.67 -20.83
N SER A 93 29.00 -32.75 -21.69
CA SER A 93 30.39 -32.29 -21.72
C SER A 93 30.80 -31.63 -20.40
N VAL A 94 29.95 -30.84 -19.76
CA VAL A 94 30.26 -30.21 -18.46
C VAL A 94 30.44 -31.28 -17.40
N VAL A 95 29.46 -32.19 -17.27
CA VAL A 95 29.50 -33.24 -16.25
C VAL A 95 30.70 -34.16 -16.44
N ARG A 96 31.05 -34.50 -17.69
CA ARG A 96 32.16 -35.40 -18.00
C ARG A 96 33.54 -34.77 -17.81
N HIS A 97 33.71 -33.48 -18.11
CA HIS A 97 35.04 -32.84 -18.08
C HIS A 97 35.29 -31.98 -16.83
N GLU A 98 34.25 -31.41 -16.23
CA GLU A 98 34.34 -30.53 -15.05
C GLU A 98 33.71 -31.14 -13.80
N GLY A 99 33.04 -32.30 -13.93
CA GLY A 99 32.29 -32.95 -12.86
C GLY A 99 30.90 -32.35 -12.65
N PRO A 100 30.06 -33.00 -11.82
CA PRO A 100 28.69 -32.55 -11.55
C PRO A 100 28.63 -31.16 -10.88
N PHE A 101 29.58 -30.83 -10.00
CA PHE A 101 29.69 -29.50 -9.39
C PHE A 101 30.11 -28.40 -10.36
N GLY A 102 30.68 -28.76 -11.52
CA GLY A 102 30.97 -27.81 -12.60
C GLY A 102 29.71 -27.09 -13.10
N LEU A 103 28.53 -27.70 -12.97
CA LEU A 103 27.24 -27.10 -13.33
C LEU A 103 26.93 -25.83 -12.53
N TYR A 104 27.51 -25.68 -11.32
CA TYR A 104 27.28 -24.56 -10.41
C TYR A 104 28.39 -23.49 -10.43
N LYS A 105 29.33 -23.59 -11.36
CA LYS A 105 30.45 -22.64 -11.46
C LYS A 105 29.95 -21.24 -11.80
N GLY A 106 30.19 -20.28 -10.89
CA GLY A 106 29.73 -18.89 -11.00
C GLY A 106 28.43 -18.56 -10.24
N LEU A 107 27.87 -19.53 -9.49
CA LEU A 107 26.65 -19.31 -8.69
C LEU A 107 26.86 -18.23 -7.61
N ILE A 108 28.00 -18.23 -6.92
CA ILE A 108 28.28 -17.25 -5.86
C ILE A 108 28.23 -15.80 -6.38
N PRO A 109 28.95 -15.41 -7.45
CA PRO A 109 28.79 -14.08 -8.06
C PRO A 109 27.36 -13.76 -8.48
N GLN A 110 26.60 -14.74 -8.98
CA GLN A 110 25.20 -14.55 -9.35
C GLN A 110 24.34 -14.20 -8.13
N LEU A 111 24.49 -14.94 -7.03
CA LEU A 111 23.74 -14.70 -5.79
C LEU A 111 24.09 -13.34 -5.18
N VAL A 112 25.39 -13.01 -5.14
CA VAL A 112 25.89 -11.71 -4.66
C VAL A 112 25.37 -10.56 -5.53
N GLY A 113 25.15 -10.75 -6.83
CA GLY A 113 24.54 -9.74 -7.70
C GLY A 113 23.03 -9.60 -7.52
N GLN A 114 22.32 -10.71 -7.30
CA GLN A 114 20.85 -10.71 -7.22
C GLN A 114 20.31 -10.17 -5.89
N VAL A 115 20.97 -10.46 -4.76
CA VAL A 115 20.49 -10.03 -3.44
C VAL A 115 20.40 -8.50 -3.33
N PRO A 116 21.43 -7.72 -3.73
CA PRO A 116 21.35 -6.25 -3.78
C PRO A 116 20.34 -5.74 -4.80
N GLU A 117 20.21 -6.35 -5.98
CA GLU A 117 19.23 -5.93 -7.00
C GLU A 117 17.80 -5.94 -6.44
N LYS A 118 17.44 -6.99 -5.69
CA LYS A 118 16.12 -7.11 -5.05
C LYS A 118 16.00 -6.24 -3.80
N ALA A 119 17.08 -6.08 -3.02
CA ALA A 119 17.14 -5.19 -1.86
C ALA A 119 16.87 -3.74 -2.24
N ILE A 120 17.55 -3.29 -3.28
CA ILE A 120 17.53 -1.91 -3.75
C ILE A 120 16.20 -1.60 -4.42
N ARG A 121 15.64 -2.52 -5.21
CA ARG A 121 14.29 -2.33 -5.77
C ARG A 121 13.23 -2.15 -4.69
N LEU A 122 13.27 -2.89 -3.59
CA LEU A 122 12.29 -2.71 -2.51
C LEU A 122 12.60 -1.49 -1.62
N PHE A 123 13.87 -1.27 -1.26
CA PHE A 123 14.28 -0.17 -0.37
C PHE A 123 14.22 1.21 -1.03
N ILE A 124 14.42 1.28 -2.35
CA ILE A 124 14.43 2.54 -3.11
C ILE A 124 13.10 2.83 -3.79
N VAL A 125 12.26 1.85 -4.13
CA VAL A 125 10.87 2.10 -4.58
C VAL A 125 10.10 2.94 -3.55
N ASP A 126 10.41 2.77 -2.26
CA ASP A 126 9.83 3.56 -1.16
C ASP A 126 10.46 4.96 -0.98
N ARG A 127 11.66 5.22 -1.52
CA ARG A 127 12.38 6.49 -1.33
C ARG A 127 12.43 7.36 -2.56
N ILE A 128 12.33 6.78 -3.76
CA ILE A 128 12.55 7.46 -5.03
C ILE A 128 11.70 6.74 -6.11
N ARG A 129 10.54 7.31 -6.47
CA ARG A 129 9.75 6.90 -7.65
C ARG A 129 10.49 7.14 -9.00
N SER A 130 11.72 7.65 -8.99
CA SER A 130 12.44 8.11 -10.18
C SER A 130 13.67 7.30 -10.62
N LEU A 131 14.03 6.16 -9.99
CA LEU A 131 15.06 5.31 -10.57
C LEU A 131 14.47 4.46 -11.71
N SER A 132 14.90 4.78 -12.92
CA SER A 132 14.55 4.04 -14.13
C SER A 132 15.29 2.69 -14.14
N ALA A 133 14.89 1.78 -15.04
CA ALA A 133 15.61 0.51 -15.28
C ALA A 133 17.13 0.71 -15.54
N THR A 134 17.51 1.94 -15.88
CA THR A 134 18.88 2.43 -16.08
C THR A 134 19.81 2.21 -14.87
N ASP A 135 19.33 2.47 -13.66
CA ASP A 135 20.19 2.52 -12.46
C ASP A 135 20.51 1.12 -11.90
N GLY A 136 19.60 0.16 -12.07
CA GLY A 136 19.82 -1.22 -11.64
C GLY A 136 20.93 -1.93 -12.43
N VAL A 137 21.06 -1.64 -13.73
CA VAL A 137 22.09 -2.26 -14.58
C VAL A 137 23.48 -1.77 -14.20
N LEU A 138 23.64 -0.48 -13.88
CA LEU A 138 24.92 0.09 -13.44
C LEU A 138 25.47 -0.64 -12.21
N ILE A 139 24.60 -0.94 -11.24
CA ILE A 139 25.00 -1.59 -9.97
C ILE A 139 25.29 -3.08 -10.16
N THR A 140 24.54 -3.76 -11.02
CA THR A 140 24.60 -5.22 -11.17
C THR A 140 25.63 -5.70 -12.20
N ASN A 141 26.01 -4.84 -13.15
CA ASN A 141 26.90 -5.23 -14.25
C ASN A 141 28.26 -5.81 -13.79
N PRO A 142 28.92 -5.32 -12.71
CA PRO A 142 30.14 -5.94 -12.18
C PRO A 142 29.98 -7.40 -11.74
N ALA A 143 28.85 -7.74 -11.11
CA ALA A 143 28.57 -9.13 -10.71
C ALA A 143 28.24 -10.01 -11.92
N GLU A 144 27.48 -9.47 -12.88
CA GLU A 144 27.12 -10.19 -14.11
C GLU A 144 28.34 -10.53 -14.97
N ILE A 145 29.28 -9.60 -15.18
CA ILE A 145 30.48 -9.87 -16.00
C ILE A 145 31.38 -10.93 -15.37
N VAL A 146 31.54 -10.91 -14.04
CA VAL A 146 32.32 -11.92 -13.31
C VAL A 146 31.70 -13.30 -13.46
N LYS A 147 30.37 -13.40 -13.30
CA LYS A 147 29.63 -14.65 -13.54
C LYS A 147 29.88 -15.18 -14.95
N VAL A 148 29.64 -14.37 -15.98
CA VAL A 148 29.76 -14.80 -17.39
C VAL A 148 31.16 -15.34 -17.66
N ARG A 149 32.21 -14.66 -17.16
CA ARG A 149 33.59 -15.13 -17.32
C ARG A 149 33.85 -16.43 -16.59
N MET A 150 33.38 -16.59 -15.35
CA MET A 150 33.54 -17.84 -14.60
C MET A 150 32.81 -19.02 -15.24
N GLN A 151 31.62 -18.78 -15.81
CA GLN A 151 30.80 -19.78 -16.51
C GLN A 151 31.48 -20.29 -17.79
N VAL A 152 32.18 -19.41 -18.50
CA VAL A 152 32.87 -19.69 -19.76
C VAL A 152 34.28 -20.26 -19.57
N GLN A 153 34.99 -19.84 -18.52
CA GLN A 153 36.36 -20.28 -18.25
C GLN A 153 36.51 -21.81 -18.11
N GLY A 154 35.45 -22.52 -17.72
CA GLY A 154 35.43 -23.99 -17.70
C GLY A 154 35.67 -24.62 -19.08
N GLN A 155 35.06 -24.07 -20.14
CA GLN A 155 35.26 -24.55 -21.51
C GLN A 155 36.67 -24.28 -22.02
N GLU A 156 37.22 -23.11 -21.72
CA GLU A 156 38.59 -22.76 -22.12
C GLU A 156 39.63 -23.62 -21.41
N TYR A 157 39.41 -23.92 -20.12
CA TYR A 157 40.26 -24.82 -19.36
C TYR A 157 40.18 -26.25 -19.87
N ALA A 158 38.98 -26.77 -20.15
CA ALA A 158 38.80 -28.11 -20.72
C ALA A 158 39.49 -28.26 -22.08
N LYS A 159 39.44 -27.24 -22.94
CA LYS A 159 40.18 -27.21 -24.22
C LYS A 159 41.70 -27.19 -24.00
N LYS A 160 42.21 -26.29 -23.15
CA LYS A 160 43.66 -26.19 -22.85
C LYS A 160 44.23 -27.47 -22.21
N LYS A 161 43.42 -28.19 -21.43
CA LYS A 161 43.77 -29.50 -20.86
C LYS A 161 43.78 -30.60 -21.92
N ALA A 162 42.87 -30.57 -22.89
CA ALA A 162 42.84 -31.49 -24.02
C ALA A 162 44.01 -31.27 -25.00
N ASP A 163 44.43 -30.02 -25.20
CA ASP A 163 45.51 -29.64 -26.11
C ASP A 163 46.93 -29.79 -25.50
N ALA A 164 47.07 -30.45 -24.33
CA ALA A 164 48.33 -30.72 -23.61
C ALA A 164 49.25 -29.51 -23.30
N ALA A 165 48.81 -28.27 -23.54
CA ALA A 165 49.67 -27.08 -23.51
C ALA A 165 49.70 -26.30 -22.18
N ALA A 166 49.04 -26.76 -21.10
CA ALA A 166 49.03 -26.01 -19.84
C ALA A 166 48.86 -26.86 -18.57
N THR A 167 49.97 -27.38 -18.04
CA THR A 167 50.03 -28.07 -16.74
C THR A 167 49.82 -27.14 -15.53
N THR A 168 49.66 -25.81 -15.74
CA THR A 168 49.66 -24.80 -14.68
C THR A 168 48.48 -23.81 -14.69
N ALA A 169 47.48 -24.00 -15.57
CA ALA A 169 46.35 -23.07 -15.64
C ALA A 169 45.31 -23.36 -14.55
N LYS A 170 45.35 -22.66 -13.41
CA LYS A 170 44.25 -22.73 -12.43
C LYS A 170 43.06 -21.86 -12.88
N PRO A 171 41.80 -22.27 -12.64
CA PRO A 171 40.65 -21.41 -12.86
C PRO A 171 40.79 -20.14 -12.02
N LYS A 172 40.41 -18.99 -12.59
CA LYS A 172 40.56 -17.67 -11.97
C LYS A 172 39.40 -17.50 -10.98
N GLY A 173 39.71 -16.91 -9.82
CA GLY A 173 38.70 -16.51 -8.84
C GLY A 173 37.97 -15.24 -9.25
N ALA A 174 36.82 -14.98 -8.63
CA ALA A 174 36.04 -13.75 -8.84
C ALA A 174 36.89 -12.48 -8.59
N MET A 175 37.66 -12.46 -7.50
CA MET A 175 38.47 -11.30 -7.12
C MET A 175 39.63 -11.04 -8.10
N SER A 176 40.24 -12.08 -8.66
CA SER A 176 41.27 -11.91 -9.70
C SER A 176 40.68 -11.34 -10.99
N ILE A 177 39.46 -11.76 -11.37
CA ILE A 177 38.76 -11.24 -12.55
C ILE A 177 38.43 -9.75 -12.38
N LEU A 178 37.97 -9.35 -11.19
CA LEU A 178 37.68 -7.94 -10.88
C LEU A 178 38.93 -7.06 -10.95
N ARG A 179 40.05 -7.53 -10.38
CA ARG A 179 41.33 -6.81 -10.43
C ARG A 179 41.85 -6.65 -11.86
N GLU A 180 41.73 -7.67 -12.71
CA GLU A 180 42.16 -7.61 -14.12
C GLU A 180 41.27 -6.71 -14.98
N LEU A 181 39.96 -6.65 -14.71
CA LEU A 181 39.01 -5.84 -15.46
C LEU A 181 39.18 -4.33 -15.21
N GLY A 182 39.48 -3.96 -13.97
CA GLY A 182 39.43 -2.56 -13.53
C GLY A 182 38.04 -1.93 -13.68
N ILE A 183 37.91 -0.64 -13.35
CA ILE A 183 36.61 0.06 -13.30
C ILE A 183 35.94 0.09 -14.68
N LYS A 184 36.66 0.47 -15.74
CA LYS A 184 36.10 0.55 -17.10
C LYS A 184 35.72 -0.83 -17.66
N GLY A 185 36.48 -1.87 -17.33
CA GLY A 185 36.19 -3.23 -17.78
C GLY A 185 34.94 -3.82 -17.14
N MET A 186 34.64 -3.46 -15.88
CA MET A 186 33.44 -3.90 -15.17
C MET A 186 32.13 -3.44 -15.82
N TYR A 187 32.15 -2.38 -16.64
CA TYR A 187 30.97 -1.87 -17.37
C TYR A 187 30.93 -2.31 -18.85
N LYS A 188 31.86 -3.17 -19.27
CA LYS A 188 31.86 -3.70 -20.64
C LYS A 188 30.59 -4.52 -20.89
N GLY A 189 29.89 -4.21 -21.99
CA GLY A 189 28.64 -4.86 -22.35
C GLY A 189 27.38 -4.28 -21.67
N ALA A 190 27.50 -3.22 -20.85
CA ALA A 190 26.35 -2.59 -20.19
C ALA A 190 25.28 -2.09 -21.19
N SER A 191 25.68 -1.59 -22.37
CA SER A 191 24.73 -1.21 -23.43
C SER A 191 23.92 -2.39 -23.99
N ALA A 192 24.53 -3.58 -24.06
CA ALA A 192 23.83 -4.81 -24.42
C ALA A 192 22.90 -5.28 -23.29
N CYS A 193 23.27 -5.05 -22.01
CA CYS A 193 22.39 -5.28 -20.86
C CYS A 193 21.15 -4.39 -20.94
N PHE A 194 21.30 -3.09 -21.22
CA PHE A 194 20.16 -2.19 -21.40
C PHE A 194 19.23 -2.63 -22.53
N LEU A 195 19.80 -2.98 -23.69
CA LEU A 195 19.05 -3.48 -24.84
C LEU A 195 18.31 -4.80 -24.56
N ARG A 196 18.74 -5.56 -23.55
CA ARG A 196 18.05 -6.78 -23.10
C ARG A 196 16.98 -6.45 -22.07
N ASP A 197 17.34 -5.73 -21.00
CA ASP A 197 16.54 -5.64 -19.77
C ASP A 197 15.33 -4.73 -19.91
N VAL A 198 15.47 -3.61 -20.63
CA VAL A 198 14.36 -2.67 -20.86
C VAL A 198 13.28 -3.31 -21.73
N PRO A 199 13.59 -3.88 -22.92
CA PRO A 199 12.59 -4.58 -23.72
C PRO A 199 12.05 -5.83 -23.03
N PHE A 200 12.89 -6.58 -22.30
CA PHE A 200 12.44 -7.76 -21.57
C PHE A 200 11.34 -7.40 -20.57
N SER A 201 11.51 -6.32 -19.81
CA SER A 201 10.53 -5.87 -18.82
C SER A 201 9.22 -5.46 -19.49
N GLY A 202 9.29 -4.65 -20.56
CA GLY A 202 8.10 -4.22 -21.30
C GLY A 202 7.31 -5.40 -21.90
N ILE A 203 8.01 -6.33 -22.57
CA ILE A 203 7.38 -7.50 -23.16
C ILE A 203 6.83 -8.42 -22.07
N TYR A 204 7.57 -8.66 -20.98
CA TYR A 204 7.14 -9.54 -19.90
C TYR A 204 5.88 -9.01 -19.23
N PHE A 205 5.90 -7.76 -18.74
CA PHE A 205 4.75 -7.19 -18.04
C PHE A 205 3.55 -6.99 -18.96
N GLY A 206 3.77 -6.58 -20.21
CA GLY A 206 2.70 -6.47 -21.21
C GLY A 206 2.06 -7.83 -21.52
N SER A 207 2.86 -8.85 -21.79
CA SER A 207 2.35 -10.21 -22.07
C SER A 207 1.68 -10.82 -20.85
N TYR A 208 2.22 -10.58 -19.65
CA TYR A 208 1.66 -11.07 -18.39
C TYR A 208 0.30 -10.43 -18.09
N ALA A 209 0.17 -9.11 -18.25
CA ALA A 209 -1.10 -8.40 -18.08
C ALA A 209 -2.15 -8.87 -19.10
N TRP A 210 -1.74 -9.04 -20.36
CA TRP A 210 -2.63 -9.55 -21.42
C TRP A 210 -3.13 -10.97 -21.11
N LEU A 211 -2.23 -11.90 -20.75
CA LEU A 211 -2.60 -13.28 -20.40
C LEU A 211 -3.52 -13.36 -19.19
N LYS A 212 -3.27 -12.52 -18.17
CA LYS A 212 -4.14 -12.44 -16.99
C LYS A 212 -5.55 -11.98 -17.36
N GLU A 213 -5.68 -10.98 -18.22
CA GLU A 213 -7.00 -10.48 -18.62
C GLU A 213 -7.79 -11.53 -19.42
N GLN A 214 -7.11 -12.33 -20.25
CA GLN A 214 -7.76 -13.40 -21.01
C GLN A 214 -8.26 -14.57 -20.15
N LEU A 215 -7.59 -14.87 -19.03
CA LEU A 215 -7.94 -15.97 -18.13
C LEU A 215 -8.90 -15.55 -17.01
N ARG A 216 -9.08 -14.24 -16.79
CA ARG A 216 -9.93 -13.74 -15.71
C ARG A 216 -11.41 -13.94 -16.06
N THR A 217 -12.05 -14.89 -15.38
CA THR A 217 -13.50 -15.11 -15.50
C THR A 217 -14.23 -14.25 -14.46
N GLY A 218 -14.65 -13.04 -14.85
CA GLY A 218 -15.40 -12.14 -13.96
C GLY A 218 -14.53 -11.35 -12.97
N ASN A 219 -14.99 -11.22 -11.72
CA ASN A 219 -14.33 -10.42 -10.67
C ASN A 219 -13.50 -11.26 -9.68
N GLU A 220 -13.33 -12.56 -9.93
CA GLU A 220 -12.55 -13.43 -9.06
C GLU A 220 -11.03 -13.33 -9.32
N PRO A 221 -10.20 -13.40 -8.28
CA PRO A 221 -8.75 -13.44 -8.44
C PRO A 221 -8.31 -14.79 -9.01
N LEU A 222 -7.36 -14.78 -9.96
CA LEU A 222 -6.77 -15.98 -10.57
C LEU A 222 -6.11 -16.90 -9.53
N HIS A 223 -6.24 -18.21 -9.72
CA HIS A 223 -5.62 -19.22 -8.86
C HIS A 223 -4.09 -19.25 -9.04
N SER A 224 -3.34 -19.73 -8.04
CA SER A 224 -1.87 -19.77 -8.06
C SER A 224 -1.29 -20.50 -9.28
N ILE A 225 -1.97 -21.55 -9.76
CA ILE A 225 -1.55 -22.30 -10.96
C ILE A 225 -1.76 -21.51 -12.25
N GLU A 226 -2.84 -20.73 -12.35
CA GLU A 226 -3.14 -19.90 -13.52
C GLU A 226 -2.14 -18.74 -13.61
N LEU A 227 -1.82 -18.15 -12.46
CA LEU A 227 -0.76 -17.13 -12.35
C LEU A 227 0.62 -17.69 -12.75
N PHE A 228 0.92 -18.93 -12.37
CA PHE A 228 2.13 -19.63 -12.82
C PHE A 228 2.16 -19.76 -14.34
N PHE A 229 1.09 -20.25 -14.98
CA PHE A 229 1.05 -20.37 -16.43
C PHE A 229 1.13 -19.02 -17.15
N CYS A 230 0.45 -17.99 -16.64
CA CYS A 230 0.58 -16.62 -17.14
C CYS A 230 2.04 -16.14 -17.09
N ALA A 231 2.71 -16.31 -15.95
CA ALA A 231 4.10 -15.90 -15.76
C ALA A 231 5.06 -16.69 -16.66
N SER A 232 4.85 -18.00 -16.78
CA SER A 232 5.64 -18.90 -17.63
C SER A 232 5.53 -18.53 -19.12
N LEU A 233 4.31 -18.33 -19.63
CA LEU A 233 4.07 -17.96 -21.02
C LEU A 233 4.59 -16.56 -21.36
N ALA A 234 4.37 -15.58 -20.47
CA ALA A 234 4.96 -14.25 -20.61
C ALA A 234 6.49 -14.30 -20.64
N GLY A 235 7.09 -15.16 -19.79
CA GLY A 235 8.53 -15.43 -19.76
C GLY A 235 9.07 -16.02 -21.07
N VAL A 236 8.32 -16.92 -21.73
CA VAL A 236 8.69 -17.50 -23.02
C VAL A 236 8.75 -16.42 -24.11
N ALA A 237 7.72 -15.57 -24.20
CA ALA A 237 7.66 -14.50 -25.18
C ALA A 237 8.81 -13.49 -24.97
N ALA A 238 8.97 -13.00 -23.74
CA ALA A 238 10.01 -12.03 -23.40
C ALA A 238 11.42 -12.59 -23.62
N ALA A 239 11.68 -13.84 -23.21
CA ALA A 239 12.98 -14.48 -23.41
C ALA A 239 13.31 -14.67 -24.89
N SER A 240 12.34 -15.13 -25.70
CA SER A 240 12.56 -15.41 -27.11
C SER A 240 12.88 -14.14 -27.90
N LEU A 241 12.09 -13.08 -27.71
CA LEU A 241 12.25 -11.81 -28.43
C LEU A 241 13.53 -11.06 -28.04
N THR A 242 13.99 -11.19 -26.80
CA THR A 242 15.20 -10.52 -26.32
C THR A 242 16.46 -11.41 -26.39
N THR A 243 16.38 -12.60 -27.01
CA THR A 243 17.55 -13.48 -27.19
C THR A 243 18.68 -12.83 -27.98
N PRO A 244 18.43 -12.11 -29.08
CA PRO A 244 19.49 -11.41 -29.82
C PRO A 244 20.34 -10.49 -28.94
N ALA A 245 19.71 -9.64 -28.11
CA ALA A 245 20.43 -8.71 -27.22
C ALA A 245 21.27 -9.43 -26.17
N ASP A 246 20.78 -10.56 -25.66
CA ASP A 246 21.45 -11.37 -24.65
C ASP A 246 22.63 -12.18 -25.21
N VAL A 247 22.56 -12.62 -26.48
CA VAL A 247 23.73 -13.15 -27.19
C VAL A 247 24.81 -12.08 -27.33
N LEU A 248 24.46 -10.86 -27.78
CA LEU A 248 25.44 -9.77 -27.90
C LEU A 248 26.09 -9.44 -26.54
N LYS A 249 25.29 -9.37 -25.47
CA LYS A 249 25.77 -9.16 -24.10
C LYS A 249 26.81 -10.21 -23.71
N THR A 250 26.47 -11.48 -23.81
CA THR A 250 27.36 -12.58 -23.39
C THR A 250 28.68 -12.54 -24.16
N ARG A 251 28.64 -12.31 -25.48
CA ARG A 251 29.84 -12.16 -26.32
C ARG A 251 30.73 -10.99 -25.93
N MET A 252 30.15 -9.88 -25.50
CA MET A 252 30.90 -8.69 -25.08
C MET A 252 31.50 -8.83 -23.67
N GLN A 253 30.85 -9.58 -22.78
CA GLN A 253 31.27 -9.78 -21.39
C GLN A 253 32.30 -10.91 -21.22
N VAL A 254 32.38 -11.84 -22.17
CA VAL A 254 33.44 -12.86 -22.23
C VAL A 254 34.82 -12.22 -22.37
N GLU A 255 35.83 -12.86 -21.79
CA GLU A 255 37.23 -12.44 -21.95
C GLU A 255 37.62 -12.53 -23.44
N ALA A 256 38.06 -11.41 -24.01
CA ALA A 256 38.47 -11.39 -25.40
C ALA A 256 39.81 -12.12 -25.55
N LYS A 257 39.92 -13.03 -26.51
CA LYS A 257 41.24 -13.50 -26.97
C LYS A 257 42.04 -12.30 -27.46
N LYS A 258 43.38 -12.32 -27.29
CA LYS A 258 44.26 -11.23 -27.74
C LYS A 258 43.93 -10.85 -29.21
N GLY A 259 43.45 -9.63 -29.42
CA GLY A 259 43.06 -9.09 -30.74
C GLY A 259 41.60 -9.30 -31.18
N GLU A 260 40.79 -10.09 -30.47
CA GLU A 260 39.42 -10.45 -30.89
C GLU A 260 38.31 -9.78 -30.05
N GLY A 261 38.62 -8.66 -29.39
CA GLY A 261 37.64 -7.89 -28.63
C GLY A 261 36.70 -7.10 -29.54
N TYR A 262 35.43 -7.01 -29.14
CA TYR A 262 34.47 -6.10 -29.78
C TYR A 262 34.66 -4.68 -29.23
N ALA A 263 34.69 -3.69 -30.11
CA ALA A 263 34.86 -2.29 -29.74
C ALA A 263 33.58 -1.70 -29.14
N ASN A 264 32.43 -2.05 -29.70
CA ASN A 264 31.12 -1.58 -29.27
C ASN A 264 30.01 -2.56 -29.67
N LEU A 265 28.77 -2.28 -29.26
CA LEU A 265 27.62 -3.14 -29.55
C LEU A 265 27.36 -3.32 -31.05
N ARG A 266 27.54 -2.25 -31.83
CA ARG A 266 27.34 -2.28 -33.29
C ARG A 266 28.39 -3.14 -33.99
N ASP A 267 29.65 -3.05 -33.56
CA ASP A 267 30.75 -3.90 -34.03
C ASP A 267 30.50 -5.38 -33.68
N CYS A 268 30.02 -5.65 -32.46
CA CYS A 268 29.63 -7.01 -32.07
C CYS A 268 28.50 -7.56 -32.95
N TYR A 269 27.42 -6.80 -33.12
CA TYR A 269 26.29 -7.17 -33.98
C TYR A 269 26.71 -7.42 -35.42
N ARG A 270 27.49 -6.50 -36.02
CA ARG A 270 27.99 -6.63 -37.38
C ARG A 270 28.83 -7.90 -37.53
N ARG A 271 29.83 -8.10 -36.67
CA ARG A 271 30.72 -9.27 -36.77
C ARG A 271 29.95 -10.57 -36.61
N VAL A 272 29.08 -10.70 -35.60
CA VAL A 272 28.29 -11.92 -35.38
C VAL A 272 27.42 -12.25 -36.59
N THR A 273 26.73 -11.25 -37.15
CA THR A 273 25.86 -11.46 -38.31
C THR A 273 26.64 -11.77 -39.58
N THR A 274 27.83 -11.18 -39.77
CA THR A 274 28.66 -11.44 -40.96
C THR A 274 29.46 -12.74 -40.90
N THR A 275 29.91 -13.17 -39.71
CA THR A 275 30.79 -14.35 -39.58
C THR A 275 30.06 -15.64 -39.22
N GLU A 276 28.97 -15.55 -38.44
CA GLU A 276 28.18 -16.70 -37.98
C GLU A 276 26.78 -16.75 -38.59
N GLY A 277 26.33 -15.66 -39.23
CA GLY A 277 24.99 -15.53 -39.80
C GLY A 277 23.93 -15.05 -38.80
N TYR A 278 22.78 -14.59 -39.30
CA TYR A 278 21.69 -14.06 -38.48
C TYR A 278 21.14 -15.05 -37.45
N LYS A 279 21.10 -16.35 -37.77
CA LYS A 279 20.64 -17.40 -36.86
C LYS A 279 21.49 -17.50 -35.59
N ALA A 280 22.73 -17.01 -35.61
CA ALA A 280 23.61 -17.03 -34.43
C ALA A 280 23.06 -16.17 -33.28
N LEU A 281 22.25 -15.15 -33.56
CA LEU A 281 21.61 -14.30 -32.55
C LEU A 281 20.56 -15.02 -31.69
N TRP A 282 20.05 -16.17 -32.14
CA TRP A 282 19.11 -17.00 -31.37
C TRP A 282 19.76 -18.24 -30.73
N LYS A 283 21.10 -18.34 -30.77
CA LYS A 283 21.81 -19.43 -30.08
C LYS A 283 21.47 -19.37 -28.58
N GLY A 284 21.10 -20.53 -28.03
CA GLY A 284 20.72 -20.64 -26.63
C GLY A 284 19.31 -20.15 -26.28
N VAL A 285 18.43 -19.90 -27.26
CA VAL A 285 17.02 -19.53 -26.97
C VAL A 285 16.29 -20.60 -26.17
N VAL A 286 16.42 -21.88 -26.53
CA VAL A 286 15.79 -23.01 -25.83
C VAL A 286 16.20 -23.08 -24.36
N PRO A 287 17.50 -23.17 -24.01
CA PRO A 287 17.90 -23.18 -22.61
C PRO A 287 17.56 -21.86 -21.90
N ARG A 288 17.46 -20.72 -22.60
CA ARG A 288 16.98 -19.48 -21.99
C ARG A 288 15.51 -19.56 -21.58
N VAL A 289 14.64 -20.08 -22.45
CA VAL A 289 13.21 -20.26 -22.15
C VAL A 289 13.02 -21.27 -21.01
N LEU A 290 13.72 -22.41 -21.07
CA LEU A 290 13.72 -23.44 -20.02
C LEU A 290 14.31 -22.97 -18.70
N ARG A 291 15.13 -21.92 -18.71
CA ARG A 291 15.61 -21.27 -17.49
C ARG A 291 14.55 -20.31 -16.95
N SER A 292 14.03 -19.42 -17.79
CA SER A 292 13.14 -18.34 -17.36
C SER A 292 11.81 -18.85 -16.81
N SER A 293 11.14 -19.77 -17.51
CA SER A 293 9.80 -20.24 -17.11
C SER A 293 9.77 -20.93 -15.73
N PRO A 294 10.62 -21.93 -15.44
CA PRO A 294 10.67 -22.57 -14.11
C PRO A 294 11.20 -21.64 -13.01
N GLN A 295 12.11 -20.71 -13.33
CA GLN A 295 12.68 -19.81 -12.32
C GLN A 295 11.60 -18.98 -11.62
N TYR A 296 10.64 -18.43 -12.38
CA TYR A 296 9.57 -17.62 -11.79
C TYR A 296 8.65 -18.44 -10.91
N GLY A 297 8.31 -19.67 -11.34
CA GLY A 297 7.49 -20.57 -10.55
C GLY A 297 8.15 -21.02 -9.25
N VAL A 298 9.42 -21.44 -9.30
CA VAL A 298 10.19 -21.81 -8.11
C VAL A 298 10.34 -20.61 -7.17
N MET A 299 10.59 -19.41 -7.70
CA MET A 299 10.68 -18.20 -6.89
C MET A 299 9.38 -17.90 -6.13
N LEU A 300 8.23 -17.94 -6.80
CA LEU A 300 6.93 -17.69 -6.17
C LEU A 300 6.59 -18.78 -5.15
N PHE A 301 6.78 -20.05 -5.50
CA PHE A 301 6.55 -21.16 -4.59
C PHE A 301 7.47 -21.10 -3.36
N SER A 302 8.77 -20.83 -3.55
CA SER A 302 9.71 -20.67 -2.44
C SER A 302 9.36 -19.46 -1.58
N TYR A 303 8.91 -18.36 -2.17
CA TYR A 303 8.46 -17.19 -1.42
C TYR A 303 7.25 -17.53 -0.53
N GLU A 304 6.22 -18.16 -1.10
CA GLU A 304 5.03 -18.59 -0.34
C GLU A 304 5.37 -19.61 0.74
N LEU A 305 6.21 -20.60 0.44
CA LEU A 305 6.63 -21.62 1.39
C LEU A 305 7.45 -21.02 2.53
N LEU A 306 8.44 -20.18 2.23
CA LEU A 306 9.24 -19.50 3.25
C LEU A 306 8.37 -18.57 4.09
N GLN A 307 7.41 -17.88 3.49
CA GLN A 307 6.48 -17.03 4.24
C GLN A 307 5.58 -17.85 5.17
N ARG A 308 5.13 -19.04 4.75
CA ARG A 308 4.37 -19.97 5.61
C ARG A 308 5.23 -20.52 6.74
N LEU A 309 6.47 -20.91 6.46
CA LEU A 309 7.41 -21.43 7.46
C LEU A 309 7.80 -20.36 8.49
N PHE A 310 8.16 -19.16 8.04
CA PHE A 310 8.48 -18.05 8.94
C PHE A 310 7.28 -17.62 9.79
N ASN A 311 6.06 -17.64 9.25
CA ASN A 311 4.86 -17.40 10.05
C ASN A 311 4.60 -18.50 11.10
N ASN A 312 5.05 -19.73 10.86
CA ASN A 312 4.94 -20.85 11.81
C ASN A 312 6.07 -20.83 12.87
N ASP A 313 7.30 -20.43 12.51
CA ASP A 313 8.46 -20.42 13.42
C ASP A 313 8.53 -19.17 14.33
N VAL A 314 7.98 -18.04 13.88
CA VAL A 314 7.73 -16.88 14.74
C VAL A 314 6.67 -17.21 15.81
N GLN A 315 5.83 -18.22 15.56
CA GLN A 315 4.82 -18.68 16.50
C GLN A 315 5.35 -19.68 17.53
N SER A 316 6.46 -20.38 17.26
CA SER A 316 7.09 -21.38 18.16
C SER A 316 8.21 -20.79 19.02
N SER A 317 8.99 -19.82 18.50
CA SER A 317 10.17 -19.24 19.17
C SER A 317 9.84 -18.11 20.15
N ILE A 318 8.59 -17.64 20.17
CA ILE A 318 8.10 -16.48 20.95
C ILE A 318 7.13 -16.94 22.06
N SER A 319 7.16 -18.23 22.42
CA SER A 319 6.14 -18.89 23.23
C SER A 319 6.22 -18.63 24.74
N MET A 320 7.19 -17.86 25.26
CA MET A 320 7.29 -17.63 26.71
C MET A 320 7.38 -16.17 27.17
N ASP A 321 7.96 -15.24 26.38
CA ASP A 321 8.18 -13.86 26.86
C ASP A 321 7.26 -12.79 26.22
N VAL A 322 6.36 -13.15 25.30
CA VAL A 322 5.51 -12.17 24.57
C VAL A 322 4.01 -12.45 24.74
N LEU A 323 3.65 -13.28 25.72
CA LEU A 323 2.25 -13.64 26.01
C LEU A 323 1.44 -12.48 26.64
N GLU A 324 2.05 -11.38 27.07
CA GLU A 324 1.34 -10.19 27.51
C GLU A 324 1.10 -9.15 26.39
N ASP A 325 2.00 -9.03 25.41
CA ASP A 325 2.01 -7.85 24.52
C ASP A 325 1.41 -8.09 23.11
N LYS A 326 1.03 -9.33 22.77
CA LYS A 326 0.49 -9.68 21.44
C LYS A 326 -0.92 -10.26 21.41
N LYS A 327 -1.67 -10.23 22.52
CA LYS A 327 -3.09 -10.60 22.51
C LYS A 327 -3.92 -9.72 21.55
N TRP A 328 -3.56 -8.44 21.38
CA TRP A 328 -4.31 -7.49 20.56
C TRP A 328 -4.02 -7.59 19.04
N VAL A 329 -2.76 -7.81 18.64
CA VAL A 329 -2.37 -7.89 17.20
C VAL A 329 -2.87 -9.18 16.55
N LYS A 330 -2.88 -10.28 17.31
CA LYS A 330 -3.40 -11.57 16.83
C LYS A 330 -4.93 -11.58 16.76
N MET A 331 -5.61 -10.77 17.60
CA MET A 331 -7.04 -10.46 17.46
C MET A 331 -7.32 -9.69 16.16
N LEU A 332 -6.55 -8.64 15.86
CA LEU A 332 -6.76 -7.81 14.66
C LEU A 332 -6.59 -8.55 13.32
N LEU A 333 -5.63 -9.48 13.21
CA LEU A 333 -5.40 -10.23 11.97
C LEU A 333 -6.39 -11.40 11.75
N LEU A 334 -6.95 -11.95 12.83
CA LEU A 334 -8.08 -12.88 12.77
C LEU A 334 -9.39 -12.13 12.50
N GLU A 335 -9.57 -10.93 13.03
CA GLU A 335 -10.71 -10.05 12.75
C GLU A 335 -10.75 -9.53 11.30
N ASP A 336 -9.61 -9.29 10.64
CA ASP A 336 -9.60 -8.85 9.24
C ASP A 336 -9.93 -9.99 8.25
N LYS A 337 -9.45 -11.22 8.51
CA LYS A 337 -9.78 -12.39 7.67
C LYS A 337 -11.18 -12.93 7.93
N MET A 338 -11.63 -12.95 9.19
CA MET A 338 -13.03 -13.20 9.52
C MET A 338 -13.92 -12.04 9.08
N GLY A 339 -13.43 -10.81 9.09
CA GLY A 339 -14.14 -9.61 8.65
C GLY A 339 -14.42 -9.58 7.16
N ILE A 340 -13.51 -10.11 6.33
CA ILE A 340 -13.71 -10.26 4.87
C ILE A 340 -14.66 -11.43 4.54
N LEU A 341 -14.62 -12.51 5.31
CA LEU A 341 -15.59 -13.63 5.18
C LEU A 341 -16.97 -13.26 5.74
N LEU A 342 -17.02 -12.44 6.80
CA LEU A 342 -18.25 -11.89 7.40
C LEU A 342 -18.78 -10.67 6.64
N GLU A 343 -17.96 -9.93 5.86
CA GLU A 343 -18.40 -8.77 5.05
C GLU A 343 -19.33 -9.17 3.91
N ASN A 344 -19.17 -10.40 3.42
CA ASN A 344 -20.05 -10.99 2.43
C ASN A 344 -21.30 -11.63 3.06
N SER A 345 -21.35 -11.75 4.39
CA SER A 345 -22.50 -12.25 5.16
C SER A 345 -23.10 -11.22 6.12
N TRP A 346 -22.63 -9.95 6.10
CA TRP A 346 -23.16 -8.90 6.95
C TRP A 346 -24.49 -8.42 6.37
N GLU A 347 -25.56 -8.99 6.89
CA GLU A 347 -26.90 -8.46 6.74
C GLU A 347 -27.14 -7.40 7.84
N PRO A 348 -27.74 -6.25 7.53
CA PRO A 348 -28.17 -5.32 8.56
C PRO A 348 -29.07 -6.06 9.56
N PRO A 349 -28.92 -5.86 10.89
CA PRO A 349 -29.78 -6.54 11.86
C PRO A 349 -31.25 -6.25 11.54
N THR A 350 -32.04 -7.31 11.44
CA THR A 350 -33.46 -7.26 11.08
C THR A 350 -34.36 -6.86 12.25
N SER A 351 -33.80 -6.79 13.46
CA SER A 351 -34.51 -6.38 14.67
C SER A 351 -33.62 -5.54 15.59
N PHE A 352 -34.27 -4.67 16.36
CA PHE A 352 -33.64 -3.63 17.14
C PHE A 352 -33.95 -3.81 18.64
N THR A 353 -32.93 -3.70 19.49
CA THR A 353 -33.15 -3.63 20.93
C THR A 353 -33.61 -2.21 21.29
N ARG A 354 -34.89 -2.05 21.62
CA ARG A 354 -35.49 -0.75 21.94
C ARG A 354 -35.23 -0.39 23.40
N PHE A 355 -34.67 0.79 23.64
CA PHE A 355 -34.58 1.39 24.97
C PHE A 355 -35.57 2.56 25.09
N LYS A 356 -36.39 2.58 26.15
CA LYS A 356 -37.26 3.71 26.44
C LYS A 356 -36.41 4.91 26.87
N GLY A 357 -36.48 6.00 26.13
CA GLY A 357 -35.91 7.29 26.53
C GLY A 357 -36.33 8.34 25.51
N GLY A 358 -36.97 9.42 25.95
CA GLY A 358 -37.49 10.48 25.08
C GLY A 358 -36.37 11.40 24.56
N PHE A 359 -35.48 10.87 23.74
CA PHE A 359 -34.32 11.59 23.21
C PHE A 359 -34.64 12.29 21.89
N LYS A 360 -33.94 13.39 21.61
CA LYS A 360 -34.06 14.15 20.36
C LYS A 360 -32.79 14.11 19.50
N HIS A 361 -31.67 13.66 20.06
CA HIS A 361 -30.38 13.55 19.38
C HIS A 361 -29.56 12.41 20.00
N ILE A 362 -28.82 11.67 19.18
CA ILE A 362 -27.91 10.60 19.62
C ILE A 362 -26.61 10.62 18.83
N SER A 363 -25.49 10.28 19.47
CA SER A 363 -24.20 10.08 18.82
C SER A 363 -23.50 8.86 19.39
N VAL A 364 -22.79 8.13 18.52
CA VAL A 364 -21.93 7.02 18.89
C VAL A 364 -20.52 7.25 18.36
N GLY A 365 -19.54 7.19 19.25
CA GLY A 365 -18.12 7.13 18.91
C GLY A 365 -17.59 5.70 18.86
N GLY A 366 -18.24 4.75 19.55
CA GLY A 366 -17.92 3.33 19.55
C GLY A 366 -18.81 2.57 20.55
N SER A 367 -18.63 1.26 20.68
CA SER A 367 -19.44 0.42 21.57
C SER A 367 -19.51 0.88 23.04
N THR A 368 -18.53 1.65 23.51
CA THR A 368 -18.42 2.18 24.89
C THR A 368 -18.67 3.68 25.01
N SER A 369 -18.88 4.37 23.89
CA SER A 369 -19.05 5.83 23.81
C SER A 369 -20.34 6.15 23.07
N VAL A 370 -21.48 6.01 23.76
CA VAL A 370 -22.80 6.35 23.25
C VAL A 370 -23.41 7.46 24.11
N TRP A 371 -23.88 8.51 23.45
CA TRP A 371 -24.35 9.74 24.08
C TRP A 371 -25.67 10.19 23.46
N ALA A 372 -26.59 10.67 24.28
CA ALA A 372 -27.90 11.13 23.85
C ALA A 372 -28.29 12.45 24.53
N ILE A 373 -29.19 13.20 23.89
CA ILE A 373 -29.75 14.45 24.40
C ILE A 373 -31.26 14.30 24.49
N SER A 374 -31.84 14.62 25.65
CA SER A 374 -33.28 14.63 25.85
C SER A 374 -33.95 15.86 25.23
N ARG A 375 -35.28 15.85 25.15
CA ARG A 375 -36.04 17.04 24.71
C ARG A 375 -35.81 18.29 25.59
N GLY A 376 -35.40 18.10 26.84
CA GLY A 376 -35.08 19.18 27.79
C GLY A 376 -33.64 19.71 27.71
N ASP A 377 -32.91 19.37 26.64
CA ASP A 377 -31.48 19.65 26.43
C ASP A 377 -30.55 18.98 27.45
N GLU A 378 -31.03 17.96 28.15
CA GLU A 378 -30.25 17.25 29.16
C GLU A 378 -29.45 16.12 28.51
N ILE A 379 -28.22 15.92 28.94
CA ILE A 379 -27.27 15.04 28.28
C ILE A 379 -27.14 13.74 29.07
N TYR A 380 -27.24 12.62 28.35
CA TYR A 380 -27.15 11.28 28.90
C TYR A 380 -26.02 10.51 28.22
N ARG A 381 -25.30 9.72 29.02
CA ARG A 381 -24.28 8.79 28.56
C ARG A 381 -24.73 7.36 28.81
N TRP A 382 -24.44 6.47 27.89
CA TRP A 382 -24.64 5.04 28.07
C TRP A 382 -23.46 4.44 28.87
N LYS A 383 -23.76 3.83 30.01
CA LYS A 383 -22.77 3.12 30.84
C LYS A 383 -23.45 1.94 31.52
N GLU A 384 -22.79 0.78 31.55
CA GLU A 384 -23.27 -0.43 32.26
C GLU A 384 -24.72 -0.83 31.92
N ASN A 385 -25.11 -0.75 30.64
CA ASN A 385 -26.47 -1.01 30.14
C ASN A 385 -27.57 -0.08 30.66
N GLN A 386 -27.22 1.09 31.19
CA GLN A 386 -28.16 2.13 31.63
C GLN A 386 -27.78 3.52 31.13
N TRP A 387 -28.76 4.42 31.12
CA TRP A 387 -28.56 5.83 30.81
C TRP A 387 -28.24 6.61 32.08
N GLU A 388 -27.03 7.15 32.17
CA GLU A 388 -26.62 8.05 33.23
C GLU A 388 -26.75 9.51 32.78
N LYS A 389 -27.43 10.33 33.59
CA LYS A 389 -27.56 11.77 33.32
C LYS A 389 -26.28 12.50 33.74
N THR A 390 -25.72 13.31 32.85
CA THR A 390 -24.59 14.19 33.17
C THR A 390 -25.08 15.56 33.61
N THR A 391 -24.32 16.22 34.49
CA THR A 391 -24.63 17.57 35.01
C THR A 391 -23.70 18.62 34.41
N GLY A 392 -24.18 19.86 34.26
CA GLY A 392 -23.32 21.03 34.01
C GLY A 392 -23.53 21.77 32.68
N ALA A 393 -24.00 21.10 31.63
CA ALA A 393 -24.29 21.75 30.34
C ALA A 393 -25.65 21.30 29.79
N LYS A 394 -26.30 22.19 29.02
CA LYS A 394 -27.49 21.89 28.22
C LYS A 394 -27.14 22.05 26.75
N LEU A 395 -27.25 20.99 25.96
CA LEU A 395 -26.77 20.96 24.58
C LEU A 395 -27.93 20.74 23.61
N LYS A 396 -27.86 21.35 22.42
CA LYS A 396 -28.80 21.09 21.31
C LYS A 396 -28.34 19.93 20.44
N GLN A 397 -27.02 19.75 20.29
CA GLN A 397 -26.39 18.73 19.45
C GLN A 397 -25.02 18.36 20.05
N LEU A 398 -24.61 17.09 19.90
CA LEU A 398 -23.31 16.58 20.33
C LEU A 398 -22.74 15.59 19.31
N SER A 399 -21.43 15.37 19.34
CA SER A 399 -20.73 14.36 18.56
C SER A 399 -19.73 13.64 19.46
N ALA A 400 -19.74 12.31 19.42
CA ALA A 400 -18.84 11.45 20.16
C ALA A 400 -17.89 10.72 19.20
N ALA A 401 -16.63 10.56 19.61
CA ALA A 401 -15.59 9.83 18.89
C ALA A 401 -15.15 8.56 19.64
N GLU A 402 -14.46 7.67 18.91
CA GLU A 402 -14.00 6.37 19.41
C GLU A 402 -12.98 6.49 20.53
N ASP A 403 -12.13 7.51 20.48
CA ASP A 403 -11.13 7.82 21.50
C ASP A 403 -11.73 8.43 22.79
N GLY A 404 -13.06 8.56 22.85
CA GLY A 404 -13.78 9.12 23.99
C GLY A 404 -13.89 10.64 23.96
N ALA A 405 -13.38 11.32 22.93
CA ALA A 405 -13.62 12.75 22.75
C ALA A 405 -15.10 13.00 22.46
N VAL A 406 -15.73 13.90 23.22
CA VAL A 406 -17.12 14.28 23.01
C VAL A 406 -17.22 15.79 23.04
N TRP A 407 -17.79 16.34 21.99
CA TRP A 407 -18.03 17.78 21.88
C TRP A 407 -19.50 18.02 21.61
N GLY A 408 -20.00 19.17 22.01
CA GLY A 408 -21.34 19.58 21.68
C GLY A 408 -21.51 21.07 21.70
N VAL A 409 -22.69 21.50 21.25
CA VAL A 409 -23.05 22.90 21.13
C VAL A 409 -24.42 23.11 21.74
N ASN A 410 -24.63 24.27 22.38
CA ASN A 410 -25.91 24.63 22.99
C ASN A 410 -26.78 25.50 22.05
N ASN A 411 -27.96 25.91 22.53
CA ASN A 411 -28.87 26.78 21.77
C ASN A 411 -28.29 28.19 21.50
N ASN A 412 -27.35 28.66 22.33
CA ASN A 412 -26.67 29.94 22.17
C ASN A 412 -25.51 29.87 21.14
N GLY A 413 -25.14 28.66 20.71
CA GLY A 413 -24.01 28.40 19.82
C GLY A 413 -22.65 28.38 20.53
N GLU A 414 -22.66 28.22 21.86
CA GLU A 414 -21.46 28.01 22.67
C GLU A 414 -21.03 26.54 22.59
N VAL A 415 -19.72 26.31 22.47
CA VAL A 415 -19.14 24.97 22.29
C VAL A 415 -18.65 24.44 23.62
N TYR A 416 -18.93 23.18 23.90
CA TYR A 416 -18.49 22.46 25.08
C TYR A 416 -17.77 21.18 24.70
N ARG A 417 -16.71 20.85 25.45
CA ARG A 417 -15.98 19.58 25.37
C ARG A 417 -16.15 18.81 26.67
N TRP A 418 -16.37 17.51 26.57
CA TRP A 418 -16.38 16.62 27.72
C TRP A 418 -14.96 16.32 28.19
N ASP A 419 -14.70 16.56 29.48
CA ASP A 419 -13.49 16.12 30.16
C ASP A 419 -13.77 14.79 30.86
N GLY A 420 -13.21 13.71 30.31
CA GLY A 420 -13.37 12.35 30.83
C GLY A 420 -12.71 12.12 32.19
N ASP A 421 -11.66 12.87 32.54
CA ASP A 421 -10.97 12.72 33.81
C ASP A 421 -11.76 13.41 34.93
N LYS A 422 -12.32 14.58 34.64
CA LYS A 422 -13.10 15.37 35.61
C LYS A 422 -14.59 15.07 35.60
N GLN A 423 -15.07 14.27 34.64
CA GLN A 423 -16.49 13.99 34.40
C GLN A 423 -17.35 15.28 34.31
N THR A 424 -16.81 16.32 33.66
CA THR A 424 -17.46 17.64 33.56
C THR A 424 -17.36 18.22 32.15
N TRP A 425 -18.31 19.08 31.81
CA TRP A 425 -18.30 19.83 30.56
C TRP A 425 -17.47 21.11 30.68
N GLN A 426 -16.52 21.29 29.77
CA GLN A 426 -15.67 22.49 29.68
C GLN A 426 -16.12 23.35 28.52
N SER A 427 -16.34 24.65 28.77
CA SER A 427 -16.63 25.61 27.71
C SER A 427 -15.37 25.89 26.91
N ILE A 428 -15.45 25.76 25.59
CA ILE A 428 -14.37 26.07 24.66
C ILE A 428 -14.64 27.44 24.05
N PRO A 429 -13.76 28.43 24.27
CA PRO A 429 -13.92 29.75 23.67
C PRO A 429 -13.99 29.67 22.15
N SER A 430 -15.00 30.31 21.57
CA SER A 430 -15.19 30.43 20.14
C SER A 430 -15.40 31.90 19.77
N PRO A 431 -14.69 32.43 18.78
CA PRO A 431 -14.90 33.81 18.32
C PRO A 431 -16.22 33.97 17.55
N PHE A 432 -16.92 32.88 17.25
CA PHE A 432 -18.16 32.86 16.48
C PHE A 432 -19.19 31.89 17.07
N SER A 433 -20.46 32.08 16.74
CA SER A 433 -21.54 31.18 17.15
C SER A 433 -21.53 29.90 16.29
N VAL A 434 -21.59 28.73 16.92
CA VAL A 434 -21.54 27.42 16.24
C VAL A 434 -22.94 26.84 16.07
N LEU A 435 -23.23 26.36 14.85
CA LEU A 435 -24.49 25.70 14.51
C LEU A 435 -24.44 24.20 14.79
N HIS A 436 -23.33 23.55 14.43
CA HIS A 436 -23.16 22.10 14.50
C HIS A 436 -21.70 21.75 14.73
N VAL A 437 -21.42 20.70 15.52
CA VAL A 437 -20.06 20.18 15.74
C VAL A 437 -19.98 18.70 15.36
N ALA A 438 -18.85 18.28 14.80
CA ALA A 438 -18.51 16.90 14.51
C ALA A 438 -17.10 16.58 15.00
N VAL A 439 -16.95 15.40 15.60
CA VAL A 439 -15.71 14.94 16.20
C VAL A 439 -15.42 13.53 15.68
N GLY A 440 -14.28 13.37 15.03
CA GLY A 440 -13.74 12.05 14.67
C GLY A 440 -12.72 11.55 15.70
N SER A 441 -11.98 12.47 16.33
CA SER A 441 -11.04 12.24 17.42
C SER A 441 -10.80 13.55 18.17
N ASP A 442 -10.05 13.53 19.26
CA ASP A 442 -9.67 14.74 20.01
C ASP A 442 -8.89 15.77 19.17
N ARG A 443 -8.31 15.32 18.04
CA ARG A 443 -7.56 16.16 17.09
C ARG A 443 -8.30 16.46 15.79
N GLU A 444 -9.48 15.87 15.60
CA GLU A 444 -10.29 16.03 14.39
C GLU A 444 -11.67 16.54 14.80
N VAL A 445 -11.73 17.84 15.07
CA VAL A 445 -12.93 18.54 15.54
C VAL A 445 -13.29 19.62 14.53
N TRP A 446 -14.51 19.52 14.01
CA TRP A 446 -15.02 20.32 12.92
C TRP A 446 -16.34 20.98 13.33
N ALA A 447 -16.57 22.20 12.90
CA ALA A 447 -17.76 22.97 13.23
C ALA A 447 -18.33 23.70 12.03
N VAL A 448 -19.66 23.80 11.99
CA VAL A 448 -20.42 24.70 11.12
C VAL A 448 -20.70 25.98 11.89
N ILE A 449 -20.38 27.12 11.30
CA ILE A 449 -20.49 28.46 11.90
C ILE A 449 -21.78 29.15 11.44
N ASP A 450 -22.40 29.89 12.34
CA ASP A 450 -23.49 30.82 12.02
C ASP A 450 -22.92 32.15 11.50
N ASP A 451 -22.81 32.29 10.18
CA ASP A 451 -22.23 33.48 9.53
C ASP A 451 -23.22 34.66 9.47
N GLU A 452 -24.48 34.49 9.90
CA GLU A 452 -25.50 35.56 9.86
C GLU A 452 -25.32 36.64 10.95
N LYS A 453 -24.49 36.39 11.96
CA LYS A 453 -24.32 37.29 13.12
C LYS A 453 -23.09 38.22 13.08
N GLU A 454 -22.23 38.14 12.06
CA GLU A 454 -21.06 39.04 11.89
C GLU A 454 -21.06 39.75 10.52
N PRO A 455 -21.45 41.05 10.44
CA PRO A 455 -21.85 41.65 9.16
C PRO A 455 -20.75 42.34 8.34
N THR A 456 -19.45 42.11 8.55
CA THR A 456 -18.42 42.93 7.87
C THR A 456 -17.09 42.22 7.62
N SER A 457 -16.95 41.52 6.48
CA SER A 457 -15.75 41.48 5.61
C SER A 457 -15.86 40.39 4.55
N ALA A 458 -15.00 40.43 3.52
CA ALA A 458 -15.01 39.62 2.30
C ALA A 458 -14.82 38.09 2.48
N LEU A 459 -14.96 37.56 3.71
CA LEU A 459 -14.87 36.14 4.08
C LEU A 459 -16.21 35.39 4.00
N LYS A 460 -17.22 35.94 3.30
CA LYS A 460 -18.55 35.36 3.01
C LYS A 460 -18.57 33.99 2.29
N GLN A 461 -17.44 33.29 2.18
CA GLN A 461 -17.31 32.06 1.38
C GLN A 461 -16.90 30.84 2.21
N SER A 462 -16.93 30.93 3.54
CA SER A 462 -16.71 29.74 4.39
C SER A 462 -17.41 29.80 5.73
N ASN A 463 -18.31 28.84 5.95
CA ASN A 463 -18.96 28.62 7.23
C ASN A 463 -18.51 27.32 7.92
N ILE A 464 -17.34 26.79 7.56
CA ILE A 464 -16.71 25.64 8.23
C ILE A 464 -15.43 26.08 8.94
N ALA A 465 -15.26 25.65 10.20
CA ALA A 465 -14.01 25.74 10.93
C ALA A 465 -13.55 24.40 11.50
N THR A 466 -12.25 24.30 11.73
CA THR A 466 -11.60 23.20 12.45
C THR A 466 -10.90 23.73 13.71
N TRP A 467 -10.81 22.90 14.74
CA TRP A 467 -10.04 23.20 15.94
C TRP A 467 -8.61 22.66 15.79
N ASP A 468 -7.59 23.48 16.07
CA ASP A 468 -6.16 23.07 15.97
C ASP A 468 -5.53 22.63 17.29
N GLY A 469 -6.35 22.56 18.36
CA GLY A 469 -5.90 22.31 19.73
C GLY A 469 -5.80 23.59 20.58
N LYS A 470 -5.79 24.78 19.97
CA LYS A 470 -5.66 26.07 20.65
C LYS A 470 -6.70 27.10 20.20
N ALA A 471 -7.03 27.13 18.92
CA ALA A 471 -7.91 28.10 18.32
C ALA A 471 -8.73 27.49 17.17
N TRP A 472 -9.81 28.18 16.82
CA TRP A 472 -10.64 27.84 15.66
C TRP A 472 -10.07 28.45 14.38
N ILE A 473 -9.96 27.64 13.34
CA ILE A 473 -9.45 28.03 12.01
C ILE A 473 -10.55 27.86 10.96
N ARG A 474 -10.95 28.93 10.28
CA ARG A 474 -11.92 28.88 9.15
C ARG A 474 -11.28 28.29 7.89
N ILE A 475 -12.00 27.43 7.17
CA ILE A 475 -11.49 26.73 5.96
C ILE A 475 -12.08 27.34 4.69
N PRO A 476 -11.32 28.03 3.82
CA PRO A 476 -11.86 28.71 2.64
C PRO A 476 -12.64 27.80 1.68
N GLY A 477 -13.65 28.35 0.99
CA GLY A 477 -14.35 27.66 -0.10
C GLY A 477 -15.48 26.71 0.33
N SER A 478 -16.09 26.93 1.49
CA SER A 478 -17.29 26.19 1.93
C SER A 478 -18.52 27.07 1.80
N GLU A 479 -19.35 26.81 0.79
CA GLU A 479 -20.59 27.57 0.61
C GLU A 479 -21.76 26.88 1.32
N GLN A 480 -22.27 27.54 2.37
CA GLN A 480 -23.55 27.28 3.03
C GLN A 480 -23.76 25.83 3.53
N MET A 481 -22.78 25.27 4.23
CA MET A 481 -22.91 23.97 4.88
C MET A 481 -23.86 24.07 6.09
N LYS A 482 -24.77 23.12 6.29
CA LYS A 482 -25.65 23.05 7.47
C LYS A 482 -25.20 22.01 8.48
N LEU A 483 -24.65 20.91 8.00
CA LEU A 483 -24.23 19.79 8.83
C LEU A 483 -22.87 19.29 8.36
N VAL A 484 -22.06 18.87 9.32
CA VAL A 484 -20.77 18.22 9.08
C VAL A 484 -20.71 16.92 9.89
N SER A 485 -20.04 15.90 9.37
CA SER A 485 -19.78 14.65 10.09
C SER A 485 -18.36 14.17 9.78
N CYS A 486 -17.64 13.78 10.82
CA CYS A 486 -16.22 13.43 10.77
C CYS A 486 -16.01 12.03 11.35
N GLY A 487 -15.33 11.17 10.62
CA GLY A 487 -14.92 9.85 11.09
C GLY A 487 -13.55 9.87 11.78
N ALA A 488 -13.24 8.81 12.52
CA ALA A 488 -11.96 8.66 13.23
C ALA A 488 -10.73 8.64 12.32
N ASP A 489 -10.90 8.27 11.05
CA ASP A 489 -9.84 8.31 10.04
C ASP A 489 -9.68 9.68 9.35
N GLY A 490 -10.41 10.71 9.82
CA GLY A 490 -10.39 12.05 9.25
C GLY A 490 -11.27 12.21 8.00
N THR A 491 -12.04 11.18 7.62
CA THR A 491 -13.05 11.28 6.55
C THR A 491 -14.10 12.31 6.94
N LEU A 492 -14.28 13.34 6.12
CA LEU A 492 -15.19 14.45 6.40
C LEU A 492 -16.25 14.57 5.32
N TRP A 493 -17.51 14.54 5.73
CA TRP A 493 -18.67 14.78 4.87
C TRP A 493 -19.48 15.94 5.42
N ALA A 494 -20.07 16.71 4.52
CA ALA A 494 -20.97 17.80 4.87
C ALA A 494 -22.22 17.78 4.00
N ILE A 495 -23.27 18.44 4.48
CA ILE A 495 -24.52 18.65 3.77
C ILE A 495 -24.80 20.15 3.74
N ASN A 496 -25.12 20.69 2.57
CA ASN A 496 -25.46 22.10 2.41
C ASN A 496 -26.96 22.38 2.67
N SER A 497 -27.33 23.66 2.62
CA SER A 497 -28.72 24.11 2.76
C SER A 497 -29.71 23.44 1.79
N GLU A 498 -29.23 23.03 0.61
CA GLU A 498 -30.00 22.39 -0.46
C GLU A 498 -30.03 20.85 -0.35
N ARG A 499 -29.45 20.28 0.71
CA ARG A 499 -29.33 18.83 0.99
C ARG A 499 -28.35 18.06 0.10
N PHE A 500 -27.52 18.75 -0.69
CA PHE A 500 -26.44 18.11 -1.42
C PHE A 500 -25.33 17.69 -0.46
N THR A 501 -24.80 16.49 -0.69
CA THR A 501 -23.66 15.95 0.06
C THR A 501 -22.34 16.37 -0.56
N PHE A 502 -21.38 16.73 0.28
CA PHE A 502 -20.03 17.07 -0.11
C PHE A 502 -19.03 16.26 0.71
N ARG A 503 -17.89 15.92 0.11
CA ARG A 503 -16.75 15.30 0.75
C ARG A 503 -15.56 16.23 0.62
N LEU A 504 -14.83 16.46 1.72
CA LEU A 504 -13.61 17.26 1.67
C LEU A 504 -12.45 16.43 1.12
N ASP A 505 -11.81 16.90 0.06
CA ASP A 505 -10.49 16.41 -0.35
C ASP A 505 -9.42 17.01 0.57
N ARG A 506 -8.70 16.16 1.30
CA ARG A 506 -7.70 16.57 2.29
C ARG A 506 -6.42 17.10 1.64
N GLU A 507 -6.13 16.74 0.39
CA GLU A 507 -4.91 17.21 -0.30
C GLU A 507 -5.10 18.63 -0.86
N SER A 508 -6.25 18.89 -1.49
CA SER A 508 -6.55 20.19 -2.10
C SER A 508 -7.35 21.14 -1.21
N LEU A 509 -7.89 20.66 -0.08
CA LEU A 509 -8.85 21.37 0.78
C LEU A 509 -10.08 21.88 0.02
N LYS A 510 -10.48 21.17 -1.03
CA LYS A 510 -11.68 21.48 -1.82
C LYS A 510 -12.82 20.55 -1.48
N TRP A 511 -14.03 21.08 -1.48
CA TRP A 511 -15.26 20.30 -1.32
C TRP A 511 -15.68 19.70 -2.66
N GLU A 512 -15.73 18.38 -2.73
CA GLU A 512 -16.23 17.63 -3.87
C GLU A 512 -17.69 17.25 -3.64
N GLN A 513 -18.57 17.56 -4.60
CA GLN A 513 -19.97 17.18 -4.52
C GLN A 513 -20.12 15.67 -4.75
N MET A 514 -20.79 15.00 -3.82
CA MET A 514 -21.12 13.58 -3.87
C MET A 514 -22.58 13.40 -4.34
N PRO A 515 -22.89 12.33 -5.08
CA PRO A 515 -24.25 12.09 -5.57
C PRO A 515 -25.22 11.84 -4.42
N GLY A 516 -26.46 12.31 -4.57
CA GLY A 516 -27.56 12.10 -3.64
C GLY A 516 -27.95 13.35 -2.84
N SER A 517 -29.14 13.28 -2.24
CA SER A 517 -29.73 14.37 -1.43
C SER A 517 -30.16 13.81 -0.08
N PHE A 518 -29.53 14.26 1.00
CA PHE A 518 -29.70 13.70 2.33
C PHE A 518 -30.07 14.79 3.34
N LYS A 519 -30.94 14.47 4.30
CA LYS A 519 -31.21 15.36 5.44
C LYS A 519 -30.15 15.19 6.55
N GLN A 520 -29.48 14.04 6.58
CA GLN A 520 -28.45 13.72 7.55
C GLN A 520 -27.40 12.79 6.92
N VAL A 521 -26.14 12.99 7.29
CA VAL A 521 -25.03 12.07 7.04
C VAL A 521 -24.31 11.80 8.36
N SER A 522 -23.91 10.55 8.57
CA SER A 522 -23.07 10.13 9.69
C SER A 522 -21.87 9.33 9.17
N VAL A 523 -20.69 9.71 9.62
CA VAL A 523 -19.40 9.16 9.20
C VAL A 523 -18.68 8.64 10.43
N GLY A 524 -18.43 7.34 10.47
CA GLY A 524 -17.55 6.72 11.46
C GLY A 524 -16.13 6.51 10.91
N SER A 525 -16.05 6.16 9.63
CA SER A 525 -14.81 6.04 8.85
C SER A 525 -15.13 6.04 7.36
N LYS A 526 -14.10 6.00 6.49
CA LYS A 526 -14.24 5.82 5.04
C LYS A 526 -15.03 4.56 4.65
N LYS A 527 -15.04 3.53 5.51
CA LYS A 527 -15.81 2.29 5.32
C LYS A 527 -17.24 2.38 5.87
N HIS A 528 -17.49 3.30 6.82
CA HIS A 528 -18.75 3.44 7.52
C HIS A 528 -19.32 4.84 7.33
N VAL A 529 -19.91 5.08 6.16
CA VAL A 529 -20.64 6.31 5.83
C VAL A 529 -22.10 5.98 5.56
N TRP A 530 -22.99 6.64 6.30
CA TRP A 530 -24.43 6.39 6.29
C TRP A 530 -25.17 7.70 6.10
N GLY A 531 -26.28 7.65 5.37
CA GLY A 531 -27.11 8.80 5.07
C GLY A 531 -28.59 8.48 5.27
N VAL A 532 -29.35 9.49 5.67
CA VAL A 532 -30.82 9.42 5.75
C VAL A 532 -31.39 10.47 4.82
N ASP A 533 -32.26 10.07 3.90
CA ASP A 533 -32.91 10.99 2.97
C ASP A 533 -34.14 11.68 3.60
N SER A 534 -34.76 12.59 2.86
CA SER A 534 -35.95 13.31 3.32
C SER A 534 -37.20 12.44 3.49
N LYS A 535 -37.19 11.21 2.97
CA LYS A 535 -38.27 10.22 3.11
C LYS A 535 -37.99 9.23 4.25
N ASP A 536 -37.04 9.57 5.13
CA ASP A 536 -36.57 8.72 6.22
C ASP A 536 -35.95 7.38 5.72
N CYS A 537 -35.57 7.27 4.46
CA CYS A 537 -34.89 6.08 3.93
C CYS A 537 -33.39 6.13 4.24
N ILE A 538 -32.84 5.00 4.67
CA ILE A 538 -31.43 4.87 5.04
C ILE A 538 -30.63 4.35 3.87
N TYR A 539 -29.44 4.92 3.68
CA TYR A 539 -28.48 4.50 2.67
C TYR A 539 -27.11 4.33 3.30
N LYS A 540 -26.37 3.34 2.81
CA LYS A 540 -24.97 3.10 3.14
C LYS A 540 -24.12 3.38 1.91
N TRP A 541 -23.04 4.12 2.08
CA TRP A 541 -22.08 4.35 1.01
C TRP A 541 -21.20 3.11 0.82
N LYS A 542 -21.23 2.49 -0.37
CA LYS A 542 -20.43 1.31 -0.70
C LYS A 542 -19.95 1.39 -2.14
N LYS A 543 -18.64 1.16 -2.35
CA LYS A 543 -18.00 1.11 -3.68
C LYS A 543 -18.32 2.32 -4.59
N GLY A 544 -18.42 3.52 -4.01
CA GLY A 544 -18.66 4.75 -4.78
C GLY A 544 -20.14 5.05 -5.09
N THR A 545 -21.08 4.30 -4.52
CA THR A 545 -22.52 4.50 -4.71
C THR A 545 -23.29 4.38 -3.39
N TRP A 546 -24.44 5.04 -3.29
CA TRP A 546 -25.37 4.87 -2.18
C TRP A 546 -26.23 3.63 -2.39
N GLN A 547 -26.21 2.72 -1.43
CA GLN A 547 -27.05 1.53 -1.41
C GLN A 547 -28.14 1.69 -0.36
N ARG A 548 -29.40 1.59 -0.77
CA ARG A 548 -30.54 1.66 0.16
C ARG A 548 -30.51 0.44 1.09
N VAL A 549 -30.69 0.69 2.37
CA VAL A 549 -30.81 -0.35 3.40
C VAL A 549 -32.26 -0.40 3.85
N THR A 550 -32.93 -1.54 3.62
CA THR A 550 -34.29 -1.76 4.07
C THR A 550 -34.26 -2.20 5.53
N MET A 551 -34.96 -1.48 6.40
CA MET A 551 -35.09 -1.80 7.83
C MET A 551 -36.58 -1.90 8.19
N ALA A 552 -36.91 -2.74 9.18
CA ALA A 552 -38.28 -2.94 9.63
C ALA A 552 -38.87 -1.69 10.31
N ASP A 553 -38.04 -0.98 11.08
CA ASP A 553 -38.37 0.32 11.67
C ASP A 553 -37.69 1.43 10.85
N VAL A 554 -38.36 2.58 10.69
CA VAL A 554 -37.89 3.72 9.89
C VAL A 554 -37.33 4.79 10.83
N PRO A 555 -36.02 4.78 11.15
CA PRO A 555 -35.45 5.71 12.09
C PRO A 555 -35.34 7.12 11.50
N GLN A 556 -35.54 8.14 12.35
CA GLN A 556 -35.42 9.54 11.95
C GLN A 556 -33.98 10.04 11.94
N HIS A 557 -33.13 9.44 12.77
CA HIS A 557 -31.75 9.85 12.99
C HIS A 557 -30.84 8.63 13.10
N ILE A 558 -29.62 8.73 12.56
CA ILE A 558 -28.61 7.66 12.60
C ILE A 558 -27.24 8.20 13.02
N SER A 559 -26.53 7.46 13.84
CA SER A 559 -25.12 7.71 14.13
C SER A 559 -24.34 6.40 13.95
N VAL A 560 -23.19 6.48 13.31
CA VAL A 560 -22.30 5.34 13.07
C VAL A 560 -20.89 5.62 13.58
N ALA A 561 -20.28 4.62 14.20
CA ALA A 561 -18.90 4.65 14.67
C ALA A 561 -17.94 3.96 13.69
N SER A 562 -16.64 4.19 13.88
CA SER A 562 -15.55 3.56 13.13
C SER A 562 -15.52 2.03 13.27
N ASP A 563 -15.91 1.51 14.43
CA ASP A 563 -16.03 0.06 14.74
C ASP A 563 -17.26 -0.61 14.08
N GLY A 564 -18.08 0.17 13.36
CA GLY A 564 -19.30 -0.29 12.70
C GLY A 564 -20.52 -0.36 13.62
N SER A 565 -20.41 0.05 14.89
CA SER A 565 -21.55 0.23 15.78
C SER A 565 -22.46 1.32 15.23
N ILE A 566 -23.77 1.04 15.21
CA ILE A 566 -24.77 1.98 14.71
C ILE A 566 -25.85 2.14 15.76
N VAL A 567 -26.20 3.39 16.03
CA VAL A 567 -27.38 3.73 16.82
C VAL A 567 -28.32 4.54 15.99
N ALA A 568 -29.61 4.22 16.11
CA ALA A 568 -30.67 4.91 15.41
C ALA A 568 -31.75 5.35 16.42
N MET A 569 -32.54 6.36 16.06
CA MET A 569 -33.71 6.76 16.85
C MET A 569 -34.98 6.48 16.08
N ASP A 570 -35.88 5.72 16.70
CA ASP A 570 -37.18 5.35 16.16
C ASP A 570 -38.16 6.54 16.13
N LYS A 571 -38.99 6.59 15.09
CA LYS A 571 -39.99 7.62 14.81
C LYS A 571 -41.14 7.64 15.83
N ASP A 572 -41.55 6.47 16.31
CA ASP A 572 -42.77 6.33 17.10
C ASP A 572 -42.50 6.38 18.62
N THR A 573 -41.39 5.79 19.06
CA THR A 573 -41.06 5.69 20.49
C THR A 573 -40.01 6.70 20.95
N ASN A 574 -39.32 7.39 20.03
CA ASN A 574 -38.06 8.12 20.28
C ASN A 574 -37.00 7.27 20.99
N GLY A 575 -37.17 5.94 21.02
CA GLY A 575 -36.29 5.03 21.71
C GLY A 575 -34.94 4.91 21.01
N VAL A 576 -33.90 4.68 21.80
CA VAL A 576 -32.58 4.36 21.26
C VAL A 576 -32.59 2.92 20.82
N VAL A 577 -32.11 2.74 19.60
CA VAL A 577 -32.01 1.46 18.94
C VAL A 577 -30.51 1.17 18.76
N ASN A 578 -30.01 0.13 19.41
CA ASN A 578 -28.61 -0.30 19.30
C ASN A 578 -28.49 -1.43 18.28
N MET A 579 -27.72 -1.21 17.20
CA MET A 579 -27.25 -2.29 16.35
C MET A 579 -26.01 -2.90 16.99
N LYS A 580 -26.22 -3.92 17.82
CA LYS A 580 -25.10 -4.76 18.27
C LYS A 580 -24.53 -5.50 17.06
N LYS A 581 -23.21 -5.47 16.88
CA LYS A 581 -22.46 -6.44 16.08
C LYS A 581 -22.87 -7.83 16.60
N LEU A 582 -23.63 -8.59 15.82
CA LEU A 582 -24.05 -9.94 16.17
C LEU A 582 -22.78 -10.81 16.09
N VAL A 583 -22.09 -10.93 17.22
CA VAL A 583 -21.11 -11.99 17.42
C VAL A 583 -21.93 -13.28 17.41
N LEU A 584 -21.67 -14.14 16.42
CA LEU A 584 -22.25 -15.48 16.36
C LEU A 584 -22.08 -16.16 17.73
N PRO A 585 -23.09 -16.87 18.26
CA PRO A 585 -22.86 -17.75 19.39
C PRO A 585 -21.88 -18.82 18.92
N VAL A 586 -20.69 -18.84 19.53
CA VAL A 586 -19.88 -20.05 19.54
C VAL A 586 -20.72 -21.03 20.35
N GLU A 587 -21.20 -22.10 19.69
CA GLU A 587 -21.68 -23.28 20.40
C GLU A 587 -20.53 -23.76 21.29
N ASP A 588 -20.62 -23.50 22.58
CA ASP A 588 -19.93 -24.31 23.56
C ASP A 588 -20.53 -25.72 23.45
N LYS A 589 -19.79 -26.58 22.75
CA LYS A 589 -19.85 -28.01 22.99
C LYS A 589 -19.34 -28.26 24.40
N GLU A 590 -20.29 -28.32 25.33
CA GLU A 590 -20.31 -29.02 26.62
C GLU A 590 -21.49 -28.38 27.37
N GLY A 591 -22.71 -28.88 27.25
CA GLY A 591 -23.06 -30.21 27.72
C GLY A 591 -23.05 -30.25 29.24
N GLU A 592 -23.89 -29.48 29.93
CA GLU A 592 -24.59 -29.98 31.12
C GLU A 592 -25.80 -29.12 31.50
N VAL A 593 -26.90 -29.85 31.68
CA VAL A 593 -28.17 -29.44 32.26
C VAL A 593 -27.95 -29.33 33.76
N HIS A 594 -28.35 -28.22 34.39
CA HIS A 594 -29.13 -28.19 35.63
C HIS A 594 -29.66 -26.80 35.95
#